data_AF-F2PNF1-F1
#
_entry.id   AF-F2PNF1-F1
#
_cell.length_a   1.000
_cell.length_b   1.000
_cell.length_c   1.000
_cell.angle_alpha   90.00
_cell.angle_beta   90.00
_cell.angle_gamma   90.00
#
_symmetry.space_group_name_H-M   'P 1'
#
loop_
_entity.id
_entity.type
_entity.pdbx_description
1 polymer ?
#
loop_
_entity_poly.entity_id
_entity_poly.type
_entity_poly.pdbx_seq_one_letter_code
_entity_poly.pdbx_strand_id
1 'polypeptide(L)'
;MRPDGPRDDFAGPDTGPEPPFPIRMSGPVIKGFGRGSKELGIPTANIPAETLSEYPDLQLGVYYGVAALDPAQFKHTRTENDAAEQPAHTGTDIFPCVLSIGYNPFYKNTVRSVEIHILPHLSMESSPIAADTSGQRPLFHHFPDFYGTALNLLILGYIRPEYDYVSREALIDDIRIDCDVARRSLKRKAYAAFLNDVDTSDEKANEVRQWLRKF
;
A
#
# COMPACT_ATOMS: atom_id res chain seq x y z
N MET A 1 1.50 -19.22 -11.87
CA MET A 1 0.35 -20.01 -11.36
C MET A 1 0.17 -19.80 -9.85
N ARG A 2 -1.05 -19.47 -9.43
CA ARG A 2 -1.44 -19.30 -8.02
C ARG A 2 -1.29 -20.62 -7.23
N PRO A 3 -0.66 -20.64 -6.05
CA PRO A 3 -0.52 -21.86 -5.23
C PRO A 3 -1.86 -22.37 -4.70
N ASP A 4 -2.00 -23.71 -4.63
CA ASP A 4 -3.14 -24.40 -4.02
C ASP A 4 -2.89 -24.60 -2.52
N GLY A 5 -3.03 -23.53 -1.73
CA GLY A 5 -2.81 -23.60 -0.28
C GLY A 5 -3.22 -22.33 0.46
N PRO A 6 -3.33 -22.40 1.81
CA PRO A 6 -3.54 -21.20 2.61
C PRO A 6 -2.35 -20.25 2.43
N ARG A 7 -2.63 -18.96 2.45
CA ARG A 7 -1.61 -17.91 2.42
C ARG A 7 -1.20 -17.54 3.84
N ASP A 8 0.05 -17.12 3.99
CA ASP A 8 0.55 -16.61 5.27
C ASP A 8 -0.26 -15.40 5.74
N ASP A 9 -0.48 -15.30 7.05
CA ASP A 9 -1.28 -14.26 7.67
C ASP A 9 -0.59 -12.87 7.64
N PHE A 10 0.74 -12.84 7.61
CA PHE A 10 1.56 -11.65 7.52
C PHE A 10 2.85 -11.97 6.76
N ALA A 11 3.58 -10.95 6.33
CA ALA A 11 4.82 -11.09 5.56
C ALA A 11 5.98 -10.30 6.20
N GLY A 12 7.22 -10.71 5.95
CA GLY A 12 8.42 -10.09 6.54
C GLY A 12 8.70 -10.51 8.00
N PRO A 13 9.91 -10.31 8.51
CA PRO A 13 10.32 -10.82 9.82
C PRO A 13 9.83 -9.94 10.98
N ASP A 14 9.66 -10.51 12.16
CA ASP A 14 9.12 -9.78 13.33
C ASP A 14 10.03 -8.66 13.85
N THR A 15 11.31 -8.70 13.49
CA THR A 15 12.31 -7.69 13.84
C THR A 15 12.23 -6.41 13.00
N GLY A 16 11.39 -6.38 11.96
CA GLY A 16 11.19 -5.22 11.08
C GLY A 16 11.70 -5.43 9.66
N PRO A 17 11.68 -4.39 8.80
CA PRO A 17 12.18 -4.48 7.43
C PRO A 17 13.64 -4.94 7.37
N GLU A 18 13.95 -5.88 6.47
CA GLU A 18 15.32 -6.33 6.17
C GLU A 18 15.73 -5.87 4.76
N PRO A 19 17.04 -5.71 4.48
CA PRO A 19 17.52 -5.32 3.16
C PRO A 19 16.88 -6.16 2.04
N PRO A 20 16.41 -5.53 0.95
CA PRO A 20 16.65 -4.13 0.56
C PRO A 20 15.69 -3.10 1.19
N PHE A 21 14.77 -3.51 2.07
CA PHE A 21 13.82 -2.61 2.72
C PHE A 21 14.45 -1.88 3.92
N PRO A 22 14.00 -0.66 4.25
CA PRO A 22 12.96 0.10 3.57
C PRO A 22 13.41 0.77 2.26
N ILE A 23 12.56 0.76 1.23
CA ILE A 23 12.83 1.43 -0.06
C ILE A 23 11.99 2.71 -0.15
N ARG A 24 12.64 3.85 -0.41
CA ARG A 24 12.01 5.16 -0.58
C ARG A 24 11.72 5.43 -2.06
N MET A 25 10.52 5.85 -2.38
CA MET A 25 10.13 6.29 -3.74
C MET A 25 9.26 7.54 -3.65
N SER A 26 9.39 8.46 -4.60
CA SER A 26 8.58 9.68 -4.64
C SER A 26 8.22 10.04 -6.08
N GLY A 27 7.05 10.65 -6.26
CA GLY A 27 6.65 11.20 -7.55
C GLY A 27 5.19 11.65 -7.56
N PRO A 28 4.78 12.38 -8.62
CA PRO A 28 3.38 12.74 -8.81
C PRO A 28 2.54 11.50 -9.10
N VAL A 29 1.30 11.48 -8.63
CA VAL A 29 0.34 10.44 -8.98
C VAL A 29 -0.05 10.60 -10.45
N ILE A 30 0.27 9.60 -11.27
CA ILE A 30 -0.01 9.59 -12.70
C ILE A 30 -1.19 8.67 -13.02
N LYS A 31 -1.82 8.92 -14.17
CA LYS A 31 -2.84 8.02 -14.71
C LYS A 31 -2.19 6.70 -15.09
N GLY A 32 -2.81 5.60 -14.68
CA GLY A 32 -2.45 4.27 -15.14
C GLY A 32 -2.86 4.06 -16.59
N PHE A 33 -2.55 2.88 -17.12
CA PHE A 33 -2.67 2.60 -18.54
C PHE A 33 -3.99 1.91 -18.91
N GLY A 34 -5.09 2.30 -18.25
CA GLY A 34 -6.44 1.91 -18.67
C GLY A 34 -6.78 0.43 -18.52
N ARG A 35 -6.18 -0.30 -17.57
CA ARG A 35 -6.60 -1.65 -17.20
C ARG A 35 -7.31 -1.65 -15.85
N GLY A 36 -8.63 -1.71 -15.90
CA GLY A 36 -9.45 -2.50 -14.98
C GLY A 36 -9.53 -2.10 -13.51
N SER A 37 -8.55 -1.47 -12.86
CA SER A 37 -8.56 -1.32 -11.39
C SER A 37 -9.80 -0.56 -10.88
N LYS A 38 -10.19 0.52 -11.58
CA LYS A 38 -11.47 1.24 -11.33
C LYS A 38 -12.72 0.40 -11.65
N GLU A 39 -12.66 -0.47 -12.66
CA GLU A 39 -13.75 -1.39 -13.02
C GLU A 39 -13.85 -2.62 -12.08
N LEU A 40 -12.72 -3.04 -11.50
CA LEU A 40 -12.60 -4.03 -10.44
C LEU A 40 -13.06 -3.47 -9.08
N GLY A 41 -13.25 -2.15 -8.98
CA GLY A 41 -13.55 -1.47 -7.73
C GLY A 41 -12.34 -1.40 -6.78
N ILE A 42 -11.12 -1.51 -7.30
CA ILE A 42 -9.86 -1.50 -6.56
C ILE A 42 -9.05 -0.29 -7.05
N PRO A 43 -9.25 0.92 -6.48
CA PRO A 43 -8.55 2.11 -6.95
C PRO A 43 -7.05 2.01 -6.69
N THR A 44 -6.23 2.18 -7.73
CA THR A 44 -4.77 2.19 -7.64
C THR A 44 -4.18 3.52 -8.13
N ALA A 45 -3.28 4.10 -7.35
CA ALA A 45 -2.48 5.25 -7.72
C ALA A 45 -1.16 4.78 -8.35
N ASN A 46 -0.78 5.36 -9.48
CA ASN A 46 0.49 5.04 -10.13
C ASN A 46 1.50 6.14 -9.84
N ILE A 47 2.77 5.79 -9.66
CA ILE A 47 3.87 6.76 -9.58
C ILE A 47 4.96 6.42 -10.60
N PRO A 48 5.80 7.38 -11.00
CA PRO A 48 7.00 7.12 -11.77
C PRO A 48 7.91 6.07 -11.08
N ALA A 49 8.49 5.18 -11.88
CA ALA A 49 9.17 3.98 -11.40
C ALA A 49 10.69 4.01 -11.65
N GLU A 50 11.26 5.19 -11.94
CA GLU A 50 12.67 5.36 -12.27
C GLU A 50 13.58 4.90 -11.12
N THR A 51 13.17 5.13 -9.88
CA THR A 51 13.89 4.69 -8.66
C THR A 51 14.08 3.16 -8.62
N LEU A 52 13.23 2.37 -9.31
CA LEU A 52 13.40 0.92 -9.38
C LEU A 52 14.65 0.49 -10.16
N SER A 53 15.25 1.39 -10.95
CA SER A 53 16.53 1.11 -11.62
C SER A 53 17.69 0.93 -10.64
N GLU A 54 17.58 1.50 -9.43
CA GLU A 54 18.54 1.30 -8.32
C GLU A 54 18.38 -0.08 -7.65
N TYR A 55 17.26 -0.76 -7.91
CA TYR A 55 16.94 -2.07 -7.35
C TYR A 55 16.65 -3.10 -8.47
N PRO A 56 17.66 -3.42 -9.30
CA PRO A 56 17.47 -4.31 -10.46
C PRO A 56 17.01 -5.72 -10.05
N ASP A 57 17.44 -6.19 -8.89
CA ASP A 57 17.11 -7.52 -8.35
C ASP A 57 15.79 -7.58 -7.57
N LEU A 58 15.11 -6.43 -7.41
CA LEU A 58 13.81 -6.39 -6.74
C LEU A 58 12.79 -7.21 -7.55
N GLN A 59 12.14 -8.16 -6.86
CA GLN A 59 11.23 -9.12 -7.49
C GLN A 59 9.98 -8.42 -8.04
N LEU A 60 9.35 -9.01 -9.06
CA LEU A 60 8.00 -8.57 -9.45
C LEU A 60 6.98 -9.22 -8.53
N GLY A 61 5.94 -8.49 -8.19
CA GLY A 61 4.87 -8.98 -7.33
C GLY A 61 4.29 -7.93 -6.42
N VAL A 62 3.73 -8.38 -5.31
CA VAL A 62 2.98 -7.57 -4.37
C VAL A 62 3.81 -7.28 -3.13
N TYR A 63 3.75 -6.05 -2.67
CA TYR A 63 4.48 -5.51 -1.53
C TYR A 63 3.53 -4.77 -0.58
N TYR A 64 4.00 -4.49 0.63
CA TYR A 64 3.32 -3.61 1.58
C TYR A 64 4.24 -2.48 2.02
N GLY A 65 3.62 -1.39 2.45
CA GLY A 65 4.35 -0.19 2.83
C GLY A 65 3.44 0.87 3.42
N VAL A 66 3.96 2.09 3.47
CA VAL A 66 3.22 3.27 3.86
C VAL A 66 3.42 4.38 2.83
N ALA A 67 2.42 5.24 2.69
CA ALA A 67 2.44 6.36 1.75
C ALA A 67 1.92 7.64 2.40
N ALA A 68 2.44 8.78 1.99
CA ALA A 68 1.95 10.09 2.35
C ALA A 68 1.68 10.93 1.08
N LEU A 69 0.66 11.76 1.13
CA LEU A 69 0.23 12.64 0.04
C LEU A 69 0.48 14.10 0.42
N ASP A 70 0.88 14.93 -0.54
CA ASP A 70 1.08 16.36 -0.30
C ASP A 70 -0.23 17.03 0.17
N PRO A 71 -0.31 17.52 1.42
CA PRO A 71 -1.51 18.12 1.98
C PRO A 71 -1.90 19.45 1.30
N ALA A 72 -0.97 20.09 0.59
CA ALA A 72 -1.26 21.30 -0.19
C ALA A 72 -2.06 20.96 -1.46
N GLN A 73 -1.92 19.75 -1.98
CA GLN A 73 -2.54 19.29 -3.23
C GLN A 73 -3.75 18.36 -2.99
N PHE A 74 -3.74 17.60 -1.90
CA PHE A 74 -4.85 16.71 -1.53
C PHE A 74 -5.15 16.81 -0.03
N LYS A 75 -6.36 17.27 0.31
CA LYS A 75 -6.83 17.34 1.69
C LYS A 75 -7.68 16.11 1.99
N HIS A 76 -7.12 15.18 2.74
CA HIS A 76 -7.87 14.08 3.30
C HIS A 76 -8.67 14.58 4.53
N THR A 77 -9.98 14.75 4.39
CA THR A 77 -10.86 14.94 5.54
C THR A 77 -11.21 13.60 6.15
N ARG A 78 -10.73 13.31 7.36
CA ARG A 78 -11.20 12.17 8.16
C ARG A 78 -12.73 12.23 8.26
N THR A 79 -13.40 11.20 7.77
CA THR A 79 -14.85 11.06 7.92
C THR A 79 -15.16 10.51 9.31
N GLU A 80 -16.43 10.58 9.75
CA GLU A 80 -16.87 10.03 11.05
C GLU A 80 -16.53 8.52 11.21
N ASN A 81 -16.37 7.79 10.09
CA ASN A 81 -15.95 6.38 10.09
C ASN A 81 -14.44 6.17 10.37
N ASP A 82 -13.60 7.21 10.19
CA ASP A 82 -12.16 7.20 10.50
C ASP A 82 -11.86 7.59 11.95
N ALA A 83 -12.88 7.89 12.75
CA ALA A 83 -12.75 8.42 14.10
C ALA A 83 -12.56 7.31 15.14
N ALA A 84 -11.39 6.65 15.11
CA ALA A 84 -10.82 6.17 16.35
C ALA A 84 -10.10 7.34 17.04
N GLU A 85 -10.30 7.47 18.35
CA GLU A 85 -9.69 8.43 19.27
C GLU A 85 -8.16 8.44 19.15
N GLN A 86 -7.64 9.16 18.16
CA GLN A 86 -6.24 9.52 18.10
C GLN A 86 -6.17 11.04 18.24
N PRO A 87 -5.29 11.54 19.12
CA PRO A 87 -5.09 12.98 19.25
C PRO A 87 -4.80 13.57 17.87
N ALA A 88 -5.32 14.77 17.62
CA ALA A 88 -5.03 15.51 16.40
C ALA A 88 -3.50 15.61 16.26
N HIS A 89 -2.93 14.85 15.32
CA HIS A 89 -1.53 15.03 14.97
C HIS A 89 -1.46 16.17 13.95
N THR A 90 -0.50 17.07 14.15
CA THR A 90 -0.38 18.32 13.40
C THR A 90 0.33 18.15 12.05
N GLY A 91 0.66 16.91 11.67
CA GLY A 91 1.41 16.57 10.45
C GLY A 91 0.57 15.85 9.41
N THR A 92 1.11 15.70 8.21
CA THR A 92 0.52 14.91 7.13
C THR A 92 0.30 13.45 7.56
N ASP A 93 -0.89 12.93 7.28
CA ASP A 93 -1.27 11.53 7.50
C ASP A 93 -0.32 10.59 6.73
N ILE A 94 0.13 9.54 7.41
CA ILE A 94 0.84 8.42 6.80
C ILE A 94 -0.12 7.24 6.70
N PHE A 95 -0.46 6.84 5.48
CA PHE A 95 -1.43 5.80 5.20
C PHE A 95 -0.76 4.44 4.97
N PRO A 96 -1.32 3.34 5.52
CA PRO A 96 -0.91 1.99 5.11
C PRO A 96 -1.25 1.77 3.63
N CYS A 97 -0.44 1.00 2.92
CA CYS A 97 -0.74 0.64 1.53
C CYS A 97 -0.27 -0.78 1.17
N VAL A 98 -0.90 -1.32 0.14
CA VAL A 98 -0.44 -2.47 -0.62
C VAL A 98 -0.10 -1.99 -2.02
N LEU A 99 0.93 -2.54 -2.64
CA LEU A 99 1.34 -2.12 -3.97
C LEU A 99 1.80 -3.29 -4.83
N SER A 100 1.67 -3.14 -6.15
CA SER A 100 2.19 -4.08 -7.14
C SER A 100 3.35 -3.45 -7.89
N ILE A 101 4.44 -4.21 -8.04
CA ILE A 101 5.54 -3.90 -8.94
C ILE A 101 5.53 -4.93 -10.06
N GLY A 102 5.26 -4.46 -11.28
CA GLY A 102 5.15 -5.30 -12.47
C GLY A 102 5.77 -4.62 -13.68
N TYR A 103 5.62 -5.24 -14.86
CA TYR A 103 5.98 -4.60 -16.12
C TYR A 103 4.80 -3.91 -16.78
N ASN A 104 5.07 -2.77 -17.41
CA ASN A 104 4.09 -2.02 -18.18
C ASN A 104 3.91 -2.58 -19.60
N PRO A 105 2.72 -3.11 -19.96
CA PRO A 105 2.46 -3.65 -21.30
C PRO A 105 2.60 -2.64 -22.44
N PHE A 106 2.36 -1.34 -22.18
CA PHE A 106 2.37 -0.30 -23.20
C PHE A 106 3.79 0.03 -23.68
N TYR A 107 4.79 -0.18 -22.82
CA TYR A 107 6.20 -0.04 -23.17
C TYR A 107 6.83 -1.39 -23.50
N LYS A 108 6.08 -2.31 -24.12
CA LYS A 108 6.56 -3.65 -24.49
C LYS A 108 7.20 -4.41 -23.32
N ASN A 109 6.70 -4.19 -22.10
CA ASN A 109 7.24 -4.75 -20.85
C ASN A 109 8.72 -4.43 -20.59
N THR A 110 9.24 -3.29 -21.07
CA THR A 110 10.63 -2.88 -20.79
C THR A 110 10.75 -1.91 -19.62
N VAL A 111 9.63 -1.37 -19.13
CA VAL A 111 9.58 -0.39 -18.03
C VAL A 111 8.73 -0.98 -16.90
N ARG A 112 9.28 -1.00 -15.68
CA ARG A 112 8.52 -1.41 -14.49
C ARG A 112 7.48 -0.35 -14.13
N SER A 113 6.39 -0.74 -13.49
CA SER A 113 5.35 0.14 -12.95
C SER A 113 5.17 -0.11 -11.46
N VAL A 114 4.73 0.92 -10.73
CA VAL A 114 4.33 0.83 -9.33
C VAL A 114 2.88 1.27 -9.22
N GLU A 115 2.01 0.36 -8.79
CA GLU A 115 0.57 0.63 -8.59
C GLU A 115 0.23 0.45 -7.10
N ILE A 116 -0.29 1.49 -6.46
CA ILE A 116 -0.46 1.58 -5.01
C ILE A 116 -1.96 1.64 -4.68
N HIS A 117 -2.44 0.73 -3.85
CA HIS A 117 -3.75 0.82 -3.23
C HIS A 117 -3.60 1.29 -1.78
N ILE A 118 -4.13 2.49 -1.49
CA ILE A 118 -4.09 3.08 -0.14
C ILE A 118 -5.17 2.44 0.72
N LEU A 119 -4.75 1.86 1.84
CA LEU A 119 -5.60 1.14 2.77
C LEU A 119 -6.21 2.12 3.80
N PRO A 120 -7.36 1.76 4.40
CA PRO A 120 -7.91 2.55 5.48
C PRO A 120 -7.00 2.47 6.71
N HIS A 121 -7.20 3.40 7.65
CA HIS A 121 -6.43 3.45 8.88
C HIS A 121 -6.45 2.10 9.63
N LEU A 122 -5.32 1.72 10.26
CA LEU A 122 -5.18 0.39 10.87
C LEU A 122 -6.04 0.19 12.13
N SER A 123 -6.54 1.29 12.72
CA SER A 123 -7.48 1.25 13.84
C SER A 123 -8.88 0.78 13.43
N MET A 124 -9.23 0.82 12.15
CA MET A 124 -10.49 0.23 11.70
C MET A 124 -10.43 -1.29 11.88
N GLU A 125 -11.42 -1.87 12.53
CA GLU A 125 -11.47 -3.31 12.81
C GLU A 125 -11.96 -4.14 11.62
N SER A 126 -12.59 -3.51 10.63
CA SER A 126 -13.08 -4.22 9.45
C SER A 126 -11.93 -4.88 8.69
N SER A 127 -12.05 -6.20 8.51
CA SER A 127 -11.12 -6.99 7.70
C SER A 127 -11.55 -6.94 6.23
N PRO A 128 -10.61 -6.77 5.27
CA PRO A 128 -10.92 -6.80 3.84
C PRO A 128 -11.50 -8.12 3.33
N ILE A 129 -11.31 -9.21 4.08
CA ILE A 129 -11.73 -10.58 3.72
C ILE A 129 -13.01 -11.03 4.42
N ALA A 130 -13.46 -10.34 5.48
CA ALA A 130 -14.65 -10.73 6.21
C ALA A 130 -15.91 -10.40 5.40
N ALA A 131 -16.73 -11.41 5.12
CA ALA A 131 -18.07 -11.20 4.59
C ALA A 131 -19.02 -10.80 5.71
N ASP A 132 -19.99 -9.95 5.41
CA ASP A 132 -21.08 -9.62 6.32
C ASP A 132 -22.06 -10.80 6.49
N THR A 133 -23.11 -10.59 7.30
CA THR A 133 -24.14 -11.61 7.56
C THR A 133 -24.92 -12.03 6.31
N SER A 134 -24.84 -11.25 5.23
CA SER A 134 -25.43 -11.56 3.92
C SER A 134 -24.47 -12.26 2.96
N GLY A 135 -23.22 -12.50 3.38
CA GLY A 135 -22.18 -13.08 2.55
C GLY A 135 -21.49 -12.06 1.62
N GLN A 136 -21.80 -10.77 1.74
CA GLN A 136 -21.20 -9.71 0.93
C GLN A 136 -19.90 -9.22 1.58
N ARG A 137 -18.83 -9.09 0.77
CA ARG A 137 -17.54 -8.54 1.23
C ARG A 137 -17.53 -7.01 1.13
N PRO A 138 -16.79 -6.31 2.00
CA PRO A 138 -16.72 -4.85 1.99
C PRO A 138 -16.13 -4.33 0.67
N LEU A 139 -16.54 -3.15 0.23
CA LEU A 139 -15.89 -2.48 -0.89
C LEU A 139 -14.44 -2.12 -0.53
N PHE A 140 -13.56 -2.05 -1.53
CA PHE A 140 -12.21 -1.55 -1.30
C PHE A 140 -12.25 -0.06 -0.95
N HIS A 141 -11.27 0.35 -0.15
CA HIS A 141 -11.15 1.72 0.28
C HIS A 141 -10.89 2.64 -0.91
N HIS A 142 -11.59 3.77 -0.95
CA HIS A 142 -11.57 4.66 -2.10
C HIS A 142 -11.53 6.12 -1.65
N PHE A 143 -10.53 6.83 -2.13
CA PHE A 143 -10.47 8.28 -2.07
C PHE A 143 -10.96 8.90 -3.38
N PRO A 144 -11.42 10.16 -3.36
CA PRO A 144 -11.57 10.96 -4.57
C PRO A 144 -10.28 10.93 -5.41
N ASP A 145 -10.38 11.01 -6.73
CA ASP A 145 -9.19 11.00 -7.61
C ASP A 145 -8.20 12.13 -7.22
N PHE A 146 -6.92 11.81 -7.04
CA PHE A 146 -5.84 12.72 -6.62
C PHE A 146 -4.66 12.74 -7.61
N TYR A 147 -4.95 12.75 -8.91
CA TYR A 147 -3.92 12.81 -9.96
C TYR A 147 -3.11 14.11 -9.87
N GLY A 148 -1.81 14.01 -10.10
CA GLY A 148 -0.85 15.11 -10.00
C GLY A 148 -0.37 15.36 -8.57
N THR A 149 -1.06 14.84 -7.55
CA THR A 149 -0.63 14.97 -6.16
C THR A 149 0.73 14.31 -5.95
N ALA A 150 1.67 15.00 -5.32
CA ALA A 150 2.95 14.42 -4.93
C ALA A 150 2.73 13.35 -3.86
N LEU A 151 3.31 12.16 -4.08
CA LEU A 151 3.20 11.01 -3.21
C LEU A 151 4.61 10.54 -2.82
N ASN A 152 4.82 10.36 -1.52
CA ASN A 152 6.00 9.69 -0.99
C ASN A 152 5.60 8.29 -0.53
N LEU A 153 6.30 7.27 -1.02
CA LEU A 153 6.09 5.86 -0.76
C LEU A 153 7.30 5.27 -0.03
N LEU A 154 7.03 4.48 1.00
CA LEU A 154 8.01 3.66 1.69
C LEU A 154 7.60 2.18 1.61
N ILE A 155 8.37 1.38 0.88
CA ILE A 155 8.15 -0.07 0.76
C ILE A 155 8.86 -0.77 1.92
N LEU A 156 8.11 -1.57 2.67
CA LEU A 156 8.57 -2.18 3.93
C LEU A 156 8.76 -3.69 3.86
N GLY A 157 8.18 -4.33 2.86
CA GLY A 157 8.37 -5.76 2.65
C GLY A 157 7.61 -6.30 1.44
N TYR A 158 7.95 -7.52 1.09
CA TYR A 158 7.36 -8.28 -0.01
C TYR A 158 6.32 -9.26 0.51
N ILE A 159 5.20 -9.39 -0.19
CA ILE A 159 4.10 -10.30 0.15
C ILE A 159 4.18 -11.59 -0.68
N ARG A 160 4.22 -11.47 -2.02
CA ARG A 160 4.13 -12.61 -2.93
C ARG A 160 4.51 -12.24 -4.37
N PRO A 161 4.85 -13.22 -5.23
CA PRO A 161 5.07 -12.94 -6.65
C PRO A 161 3.76 -12.66 -7.39
N GLU A 162 3.89 -12.24 -8.64
CA GLU A 162 2.76 -12.17 -9.56
C GLU A 162 2.16 -13.58 -9.78
N TYR A 163 0.83 -13.65 -9.80
CA TYR A 163 0.10 -14.89 -10.05
C TYR A 163 -0.71 -14.75 -11.34
N ASP A 164 -0.84 -15.87 -12.05
CA ASP A 164 -1.78 -16.00 -13.15
C ASP A 164 -3.15 -16.38 -12.60
N TYR A 165 -4.19 -15.69 -13.05
CA TYR A 165 -5.56 -15.91 -12.62
C TYR A 165 -6.41 -16.40 -13.77
N VAL A 166 -7.17 -17.47 -13.50
CA VAL A 166 -8.15 -18.04 -14.45
C VAL A 166 -9.52 -17.36 -14.36
N SER A 167 -9.75 -16.54 -13.33
CA SER A 167 -11.00 -15.80 -13.10
C SER A 167 -10.74 -14.45 -12.44
N ARG A 168 -11.65 -13.50 -12.68
CA ARG A 168 -11.62 -12.16 -12.08
C ARG A 168 -11.83 -12.25 -10.56
N GLU A 169 -12.66 -13.16 -10.12
CA GLU A 169 -13.02 -13.37 -8.72
C GLU A 169 -11.81 -13.87 -7.93
N ALA A 170 -11.03 -14.80 -8.48
CA ALA A 170 -9.80 -15.27 -7.85
C ALA A 170 -8.75 -14.15 -7.70
N LEU A 171 -8.66 -13.26 -8.69
CA LEU A 171 -7.80 -12.08 -8.62
C LEU A 171 -8.26 -11.13 -7.50
N ILE A 172 -9.55 -10.80 -7.45
CA ILE A 172 -10.10 -9.91 -6.42
C ILE A 172 -9.89 -10.52 -5.02
N ASP A 173 -10.11 -11.82 -4.87
CA ASP A 173 -9.94 -12.52 -3.60
C ASP A 173 -8.49 -12.47 -3.11
N ASP A 174 -7.51 -12.69 -3.99
CA ASP A 174 -6.11 -12.59 -3.62
C ASP A 174 -5.70 -11.15 -3.29
N ILE A 175 -6.25 -10.13 -3.97
CA ILE A 175 -6.00 -8.73 -3.62
C ILE A 175 -6.56 -8.40 -2.23
N ARG A 176 -7.73 -8.94 -1.85
CA ARG A 176 -8.25 -8.79 -0.47
C ARG A 176 -7.32 -9.43 0.55
N ILE A 177 -6.80 -10.63 0.25
CA ILE A 177 -5.81 -11.30 1.11
C ILE A 177 -4.55 -10.43 1.19
N ASP A 178 -4.06 -9.86 0.09
CA ASP A 178 -2.90 -8.97 0.11
C ASP A 178 -3.12 -7.74 0.99
N CYS A 179 -4.32 -7.14 0.95
CA CYS A 179 -4.68 -6.02 1.82
C CYS A 179 -4.69 -6.43 3.30
N ASP A 180 -5.22 -7.62 3.62
CA ASP A 180 -5.28 -8.11 5.00
C ASP A 180 -3.89 -8.48 5.53
N VAL A 181 -3.05 -9.13 4.69
CA VAL A 181 -1.65 -9.42 4.98
C VAL A 181 -0.86 -8.14 5.21
N ALA A 182 -1.01 -7.12 4.36
CA ALA A 182 -0.37 -5.82 4.54
C ALA A 182 -0.78 -5.17 5.87
N ARG A 183 -2.08 -5.17 6.20
CA ARG A 183 -2.61 -4.64 7.47
C ARG A 183 -2.03 -5.36 8.67
N ARG A 184 -2.05 -6.70 8.69
CA ARG A 184 -1.50 -7.51 9.79
C ARG A 184 0.01 -7.31 9.93
N SER A 185 0.73 -7.24 8.81
CA SER A 185 2.18 -7.00 8.78
C SER A 185 2.55 -5.65 9.40
N LEU A 186 1.82 -4.59 9.04
CA LEU A 186 2.05 -3.21 9.52
C LEU A 186 1.59 -2.99 10.97
N LYS A 187 0.67 -3.82 11.50
CA LYS A 187 0.26 -3.77 12.92
C LYS A 187 1.32 -4.29 13.89
N ARG A 188 2.35 -5.01 13.40
CA ARG A 188 3.43 -5.53 14.25
C ARG A 188 4.34 -4.40 14.74
N LYS A 189 4.87 -4.54 15.95
CA LYS A 189 5.63 -3.49 16.66
C LYS A 189 6.74 -2.85 15.82
N ALA A 190 7.57 -3.65 15.15
CA ALA A 190 8.69 -3.15 14.36
C ALA A 190 8.29 -2.40 13.08
N TYR A 191 7.05 -2.57 12.61
CA TYR A 191 6.52 -1.91 11.42
C TYR A 191 5.59 -0.75 11.76
N ALA A 192 4.87 -0.86 12.88
CA ALA A 192 3.97 0.18 13.37
C ALA A 192 4.72 1.51 13.63
N ALA A 193 6.02 1.42 13.89
CA ALA A 193 6.90 2.58 13.97
C ALA A 193 6.90 3.42 12.67
N PHE A 194 6.63 2.89 11.49
CA PHE A 194 6.64 3.70 10.25
C PHE A 194 5.31 4.41 9.96
N LEU A 195 4.27 4.19 10.77
CA LEU A 195 2.98 4.85 10.65
C LEU A 195 2.96 6.18 11.43
N ASN A 196 1.77 6.74 11.66
CA ASN A 196 1.58 7.91 12.52
C ASN A 196 2.22 7.71 13.91
N ASP A 197 2.46 8.77 14.67
CA ASP A 197 3.47 8.85 15.75
C ASP A 197 3.20 7.92 16.97
N VAL A 198 3.30 6.60 16.80
CA VAL A 198 2.98 5.56 17.81
C VAL A 198 4.18 5.24 18.73
N ASP A 199 5.40 5.58 18.32
CA ASP A 199 6.62 5.51 19.15
C ASP A 199 7.70 6.43 18.57
N THR A 200 8.10 7.48 19.31
CA THR A 200 9.12 8.45 18.89
C THR A 200 10.51 8.13 19.42
N SER A 201 10.69 6.99 20.10
CA SER A 201 12.02 6.58 20.58
C SER A 201 12.92 6.01 19.48
N ASP A 202 12.33 5.52 18.38
CA ASP A 202 13.09 5.04 17.21
C ASP A 202 13.47 6.20 16.28
N GLU A 203 14.73 6.65 16.39
CA GLU A 203 15.30 7.73 15.57
C GLU A 203 15.25 7.44 14.06
N LYS A 204 15.47 6.18 13.65
CA LYS A 204 15.45 5.80 12.23
C LYS A 204 14.04 5.88 11.68
N ALA A 205 13.05 5.36 12.42
CA ALA A 205 11.66 5.46 12.05
C ALA A 205 11.20 6.93 12.02
N ASN A 206 11.64 7.76 12.97
CA ASN A 206 11.38 9.21 12.96
C ASN A 206 11.91 9.90 11.70
N GLU A 207 13.17 9.66 11.32
CA GLU A 207 13.77 10.26 10.11
C GLU A 207 12.96 9.87 8.86
N VAL A 208 12.54 8.61 8.77
CA VAL A 208 11.71 8.12 7.67
C VAL A 208 10.32 8.77 7.67
N ARG A 209 9.68 8.94 8.83
CA ARG A 209 8.39 9.67 8.93
C ARG A 209 8.53 11.14 8.53
N GLN A 210 9.63 11.79 8.90
CA GLN A 210 9.93 13.15 8.48
C GLN A 210 10.13 13.24 6.96
N TRP A 211 10.83 12.27 6.37
CA TRP A 211 10.99 12.18 4.92
C TRP A 211 9.65 11.97 4.21
N LEU A 212 8.80 11.05 4.69
CA LEU A 212 7.46 10.81 4.13
C LEU A 212 6.62 12.09 4.08
N ARG A 213 6.77 12.98 5.08
CA ARG A 213 6.01 14.23 5.21
C ARG A 213 6.64 15.41 4.47
N LYS A 214 7.76 15.22 3.76
CA LYS A 214 8.48 16.28 3.03
C LYS A 214 8.11 16.26 1.54
N PHE A 215 7.41 17.30 1.08
CA PHE A 215 6.97 17.49 -0.30
C PHE A 215 7.58 18.75 -0.92
#